data_AF-A0A8I1ECN3-F1
#
_entry.id   AF-A0A8I1ECN3-F1
#
_cell.length_a   1.000
_cell.length_b   1.000
_cell.length_c   1.000
_cell.angle_alpha   90.00
_cell.angle_beta   90.00
_cell.angle_gamma   90.00
#
_symmetry.space_group_name_H-M   'P 1'
#
loop_
_entity.id
_entity.type
_entity.pdbx_description
1 polymer ?
#
loop_
_entity_poly.entity_id
_entity_poly.type
_entity_poly.pdbx_seq_one_letter_code
_entity_poly.pdbx_strand_id
1 'polypeptide(L)'
;MEDNTQKTVVSINTHRASSQSRIEIEGAQRCIGIISWELQVQQALSLCGIHISDALLSGDIVPSANSHASLIGHKTLESLVSKPFNEDGLNLNWSEFKAQMFALVYRNKLAIDESSYVEINARVKDATEILGHPPVNAAEFHRAKETVLQSTIASITKESKARVDDLQERNKDLIRELNSERAVVGEMRAAQKTAMEESASRIQQMTRELAVKQDGYEREAKEKITVEVARAEASFNQKLAAAQADMASQILSAQAERKEAEDALVEVTARIEAGELIEASRLVEMNVRLDQAKDTEAALRRQMLEINDKLIQSDKRADLLVADKESLMATIDSMSVQMAMLEQRMREQVEDKMSSSEFAVLHERLQVRKEEFEAQSVLLASVTKERDEAVQAISQLRGRFAQLKQVGSEHFGKMAAQLQAVNDQYAALMAKHAKNGSAITQYRFVLAGVTTIAIMACSGMFVLMH
;
A
#
# COMPACT_ATOMS: atom_id res chain seq x y z
N MET A 1 -27.70 22.16 136.45
CA MET A 1 -28.36 22.51 135.17
C MET A 1 -27.40 23.02 134.09
N GLU A 2 -26.10 23.22 134.38
CA GLU A 2 -25.12 23.76 133.39
C GLU A 2 -24.43 22.70 132.50
N ASP A 3 -24.48 21.41 132.83
CA ASP A 3 -23.84 20.35 132.01
C ASP A 3 -24.73 19.88 130.83
N ASN A 4 -26.02 20.26 130.86
CA ASN A 4 -26.96 19.96 129.79
C ASN A 4 -26.91 21.02 128.68
N THR A 5 -26.56 22.27 129.00
CA THR A 5 -26.45 23.37 128.01
C THR A 5 -25.21 23.23 127.13
N GLN A 6 -24.05 22.83 127.65
CA GLN A 6 -22.85 22.59 126.80
C GLN A 6 -23.03 21.41 125.83
N LYS A 7 -23.59 20.29 126.28
CA LYS A 7 -23.91 19.15 125.39
C LYS A 7 -24.97 19.52 124.34
N THR A 8 -25.96 20.33 124.72
CA THR A 8 -26.97 20.84 123.79
C THR A 8 -26.36 21.81 122.77
N VAL A 9 -25.44 22.69 123.16
CA VAL A 9 -24.75 23.63 122.24
C VAL A 9 -23.81 22.90 121.28
N VAL A 10 -23.06 21.89 121.74
CA VAL A 10 -22.22 21.05 120.86
C VAL A 10 -23.08 20.22 119.90
N SER A 11 -24.23 19.69 120.36
CA SER A 11 -25.22 19.01 119.51
C SER A 11 -25.85 19.93 118.46
N ILE A 12 -26.25 21.15 118.84
CA ILE A 12 -26.81 22.15 117.90
C ILE A 12 -25.76 22.58 116.87
N ASN A 13 -24.51 22.81 117.29
CA ASN A 13 -23.43 23.22 116.38
C ASN A 13 -23.03 22.10 115.41
N THR A 14 -23.00 20.85 115.85
CA THR A 14 -22.74 19.68 114.99
C THR A 14 -23.90 19.43 114.02
N HIS A 15 -25.15 19.56 114.47
CA HIS A 15 -26.31 19.53 113.59
C HIS A 15 -26.28 20.65 112.54
N ARG A 16 -25.91 21.87 112.92
CA ARG A 16 -25.78 23.00 111.98
C ARG A 16 -24.68 22.77 110.95
N ALA A 17 -23.52 22.25 111.37
CA ALA A 17 -22.39 21.95 110.47
C ALA A 17 -22.71 20.80 109.49
N SER A 18 -23.44 19.78 109.96
CA SER A 18 -23.92 18.68 109.11
C SER A 18 -24.95 19.17 108.09
N SER A 19 -25.93 19.99 108.50
CA SER A 19 -26.93 20.58 107.60
C SER A 19 -26.30 21.49 106.54
N GLN A 20 -25.32 22.34 106.92
CA GLN A 20 -24.60 23.17 105.94
C GLN A 20 -23.82 22.29 104.95
N SER A 21 -23.14 21.26 105.44
CA SER A 21 -22.39 20.35 104.57
C SER A 21 -23.30 19.63 103.57
N ARG A 22 -24.55 19.33 103.95
CA ARG A 22 -25.52 18.70 103.04
C ARG A 22 -25.90 19.64 101.91
N ILE A 23 -26.10 20.93 102.22
CA ILE A 23 -26.37 21.97 101.22
C ILE A 23 -25.19 22.07 100.23
N GLU A 24 -23.94 22.01 100.70
CA GLU A 24 -22.76 22.06 99.83
C GLU A 24 -22.64 20.83 98.92
N ILE A 25 -22.91 19.62 99.46
CA ILE A 25 -22.94 18.39 98.67
C ILE A 25 -24.09 18.41 97.65
N GLU A 26 -25.31 18.79 98.05
CA GLU A 26 -26.44 18.96 97.13
C GLU A 26 -26.13 19.98 96.03
N GLY A 27 -25.43 21.06 96.36
CA GLY A 27 -24.93 22.03 95.38
C GLY A 27 -23.97 21.40 94.37
N ALA A 28 -23.01 20.61 94.85
CA ALA A 28 -22.08 19.87 94.00
C ALA A 28 -22.79 18.83 93.12
N GLN A 29 -23.76 18.07 93.66
CA GLN A 29 -24.56 17.09 92.91
C GLN A 29 -25.26 17.73 91.70
N ARG A 30 -25.78 18.95 91.84
CA ARG A 30 -26.44 19.67 90.73
C ARG A 30 -25.48 20.08 89.62
N CYS A 31 -24.22 20.33 89.96
CA CYS A 31 -23.22 20.84 89.02
C CYS A 31 -22.33 19.74 88.42
N ILE A 32 -22.21 18.59 89.08
CA ILE A 32 -21.21 17.56 88.75
C ILE A 32 -21.35 17.06 87.31
N GLY A 33 -22.57 16.95 86.77
CA GLY A 33 -22.80 16.47 85.40
C GLY A 33 -22.58 17.52 84.29
N ILE A 34 -22.33 18.78 84.64
CA ILE A 34 -22.28 19.91 83.68
C ILE A 34 -20.87 20.53 83.60
N ILE A 35 -20.09 20.41 84.68
CA ILE A 35 -18.71 20.93 84.74
C ILE A 35 -17.72 19.95 84.08
N SER A 36 -16.57 20.46 83.64
CA SER A 36 -15.51 19.63 83.04
C SER A 36 -14.99 18.58 84.01
N TRP A 37 -14.46 17.47 83.50
CA TRP A 37 -13.92 16.38 84.34
C TRP A 37 -12.87 16.89 85.36
N GLU A 38 -12.08 17.91 85.00
CA GLU A 38 -11.10 18.54 85.89
C GLU A 38 -11.78 19.24 87.07
N LEU A 39 -12.85 19.99 86.78
CA LEU A 39 -13.66 20.68 87.79
C LEU A 39 -14.46 19.68 88.63
N GLN A 40 -14.91 18.56 88.04
CA GLN A 40 -15.57 17.46 88.78
C GLN A 40 -14.63 16.89 89.85
N VAL A 41 -13.39 16.57 89.48
CA VAL A 41 -12.36 16.07 90.40
C VAL A 41 -12.04 17.12 91.47
N GLN A 42 -11.82 18.38 91.07
CA GLN A 42 -11.53 19.47 92.02
C GLN A 42 -12.66 19.68 93.02
N GLN A 43 -13.92 19.65 92.57
CA GLN A 43 -15.09 19.81 93.43
C GLN A 43 -15.19 18.69 94.45
N ALA A 44 -15.01 17.43 94.03
CA ALA A 44 -15.03 16.28 94.93
C ALA A 44 -13.87 16.31 95.95
N LEU A 45 -12.66 16.66 95.51
CA LEU A 45 -11.51 16.83 96.42
C LEU A 45 -11.73 17.97 97.42
N SER A 46 -12.33 19.08 96.98
CA SER A 46 -12.71 20.21 97.84
C SER A 46 -13.71 19.81 98.93
N LEU A 47 -14.75 19.03 98.58
CA LEU A 47 -15.72 18.51 99.54
C LEU A 47 -15.10 17.56 100.58
N CYS A 48 -14.04 16.85 100.21
CA CYS A 48 -13.24 16.03 101.13
C CYS A 48 -12.14 16.82 101.87
N GLY A 49 -11.95 18.11 101.56
CA GLY A 49 -10.89 18.94 102.12
C GLY A 49 -9.48 18.45 101.78
N ILE A 50 -9.28 18.00 100.53
CA ILE A 50 -8.03 17.42 100.03
C ILE A 50 -7.49 18.26 98.88
N HIS A 51 -6.18 18.49 98.86
CA HIS A 51 -5.51 19.19 97.77
C HIS A 51 -4.94 18.22 96.73
N ILE A 52 -4.90 18.68 95.47
CA ILE A 52 -4.26 17.93 94.38
C ILE A 52 -2.78 17.75 94.70
N SER A 53 -2.34 16.50 94.82
CA SER A 53 -0.94 16.15 95.09
C SER A 53 -0.64 14.72 94.67
N ASP A 54 0.64 14.37 94.61
CA ASP A 54 1.12 13.00 94.31
C ASP A 54 0.58 11.95 95.28
N ALA A 55 0.18 12.34 96.49
CA ALA A 55 -0.43 11.44 97.46
C ALA A 55 -1.74 10.82 96.93
N LEU A 56 -2.43 11.51 96.00
CA LEU A 56 -3.64 10.98 95.36
C LEU A 56 -3.37 9.82 94.40
N LEU A 57 -2.12 9.61 93.97
CA LEU A 57 -1.72 8.46 93.16
C LEU A 57 -1.57 7.18 94.01
N SER A 58 -1.57 7.32 95.35
CA SER A 58 -1.55 6.21 96.31
C SER A 58 -2.95 5.86 96.82
N GLY A 59 -3.11 4.69 97.45
CA GLY A 59 -4.41 4.08 97.80
C GLY A 59 -5.30 4.86 98.78
N ASP A 60 -6.36 4.20 99.27
CA ASP A 60 -7.47 4.70 100.12
C ASP A 60 -7.32 6.12 100.67
N ILE A 61 -7.97 7.06 99.99
CA ILE A 61 -7.94 8.48 100.32
C ILE A 61 -9.02 8.78 101.36
N VAL A 62 -8.61 9.28 102.53
CA VAL A 62 -9.50 9.60 103.66
C VAL A 62 -9.82 11.11 103.67
N PRO A 63 -11.10 11.51 103.80
CA PRO A 63 -11.47 12.92 103.94
C PRO A 63 -10.86 13.57 105.19
N SER A 64 -10.55 14.87 105.10
CA SER A 64 -10.10 15.66 106.24
C SER A 64 -11.18 15.73 107.33
N ALA A 65 -10.79 15.69 108.62
CA ALA A 65 -11.71 15.51 109.76
C ALA A 65 -12.87 16.54 109.83
N ASN A 66 -12.68 17.74 109.29
CA ASN A 66 -13.68 18.83 109.26
C ASN A 66 -14.23 19.11 107.85
N SER A 67 -13.97 18.24 106.88
CA SER A 67 -14.50 18.38 105.52
C SER A 67 -16.00 18.11 105.49
N HIS A 68 -16.68 18.63 104.47
CA HIS A 68 -18.12 18.39 104.28
C HIS A 68 -18.43 16.89 104.18
N ALA A 69 -17.58 16.12 103.50
CA ALA A 69 -17.69 14.68 103.41
C ALA A 69 -17.57 13.96 104.77
N SER A 70 -16.61 14.38 105.61
CA SER A 70 -16.42 13.81 106.96
C SER A 70 -17.60 14.13 107.88
N LEU A 71 -18.09 15.37 107.86
CA LEU A 71 -19.21 15.83 108.70
C LEU A 71 -20.55 15.15 108.39
N ILE A 72 -20.66 14.52 107.23
CA ILE A 72 -21.84 13.74 106.79
C ILE A 72 -21.61 12.23 106.93
N GLY A 73 -20.38 11.81 107.26
CA GLY A 73 -20.06 10.43 107.61
C GLY A 73 -19.47 9.59 106.47
N HIS A 74 -18.97 10.20 105.40
CA HIS A 74 -18.19 9.49 104.38
C HIS A 74 -16.79 9.17 104.94
N LYS A 75 -16.43 7.88 104.93
CA LYS A 75 -15.14 7.40 105.49
C LYS A 75 -13.98 7.46 104.51
N THR A 76 -14.28 7.45 103.20
CA THR A 76 -13.30 7.47 102.11
C THR A 76 -13.78 8.40 101.00
N LEU A 77 -12.86 8.90 100.18
CA LEU A 77 -13.19 9.64 98.95
C LEU A 77 -14.07 8.79 98.02
N GLU A 78 -13.77 7.49 97.89
CA GLU A 78 -14.61 6.55 97.15
C GLU A 78 -16.04 6.56 97.66
N SER A 79 -16.25 6.54 98.98
CA SER A 79 -17.58 6.56 99.58
C SER A 79 -18.34 7.86 99.29
N LEU A 80 -17.69 9.00 99.07
CA LEU A 80 -18.36 10.22 98.63
C LEU A 80 -18.72 10.13 97.15
N VAL A 81 -17.78 9.66 96.34
CA VAL A 81 -17.89 9.65 94.87
C VAL A 81 -18.92 8.63 94.38
N SER A 82 -18.91 7.40 94.91
CA SER A 82 -19.69 6.27 94.39
C SER A 82 -21.10 6.16 94.97
N LYS A 83 -21.35 6.74 96.15
CA LYS A 83 -22.68 6.67 96.79
C LYS A 83 -23.74 7.41 95.97
N PRO A 84 -25.00 6.93 95.99
CA PRO A 84 -26.10 7.59 95.30
C PRO A 84 -26.48 8.91 95.97
N PHE A 85 -27.19 9.78 95.24
CA PHE A 85 -27.56 11.12 95.72
C PHE A 85 -28.41 11.12 97.00
N ASN A 86 -29.26 10.11 97.17
CA ASN A 86 -30.10 9.95 98.37
C ASN A 86 -29.32 9.53 99.64
N GLU A 87 -28.06 9.14 99.50
CA GLU A 87 -27.14 8.84 100.59
C GLU A 87 -26.04 9.92 100.72
N ASP A 88 -26.34 11.15 100.29
CA ASP A 88 -25.43 12.29 100.30
C ASP A 88 -24.13 12.04 99.47
N GLY A 89 -24.16 11.17 98.45
CA GLY A 89 -23.02 10.90 97.55
C GLY A 89 -23.07 11.68 96.21
N LEU A 90 -22.07 11.52 95.35
CA LEU A 90 -21.99 12.18 94.03
C LEU A 90 -22.43 11.30 92.84
N ASN A 91 -22.75 10.03 93.09
CA ASN A 91 -23.25 9.07 92.10
C ASN A 91 -22.37 8.97 90.82
N LEU A 92 -21.04 9.03 90.97
CA LEU A 92 -20.08 8.90 89.88
C LEU A 92 -19.45 7.50 89.87
N ASN A 93 -18.99 7.07 88.69
CA ASN A 93 -18.22 5.84 88.57
C ASN A 93 -16.82 6.04 89.19
N TRP A 94 -16.52 5.27 90.24
CA TRP A 94 -15.23 5.38 90.94
C TRP A 94 -14.03 5.10 90.04
N SER A 95 -14.10 4.10 89.15
CA SER A 95 -12.97 3.76 88.27
C SER A 95 -12.66 4.88 87.28
N GLU A 96 -13.70 5.51 86.74
CA GLU A 96 -13.56 6.65 85.83
C GLU A 96 -13.07 7.90 86.58
N PHE A 97 -13.67 8.20 87.73
CA PHE A 97 -13.25 9.30 88.59
C PHE A 97 -11.78 9.15 89.04
N LYS A 98 -11.35 7.93 89.37
CA LYS A 98 -9.95 7.64 89.72
C LYS A 98 -9.01 7.87 88.55
N ALA A 99 -9.39 7.49 87.33
CA ALA A 99 -8.60 7.76 86.13
C ALA A 99 -8.51 9.27 85.83
N GLN A 100 -9.61 10.01 85.99
CA GLN A 100 -9.64 11.47 85.88
C GLN A 100 -8.76 12.12 86.95
N MET A 101 -8.84 11.67 88.20
CA MET A 101 -8.01 12.16 89.30
C MET A 101 -6.51 11.94 89.02
N PHE A 102 -6.13 10.74 88.57
CA PHE A 102 -4.75 10.46 88.18
C PHE A 102 -4.29 11.36 87.03
N ALA A 103 -5.11 11.53 86.00
CA ALA A 103 -4.80 12.41 84.88
C ALA A 103 -4.62 13.87 85.33
N LEU A 104 -5.43 14.36 86.27
CA LEU A 104 -5.29 15.72 86.80
C LEU A 104 -3.96 15.92 87.53
N VAL A 105 -3.56 14.93 88.34
CA VAL A 105 -2.27 14.94 89.04
C VAL A 105 -1.12 14.91 88.03
N TYR A 106 -1.16 14.02 87.04
CA TYR A 106 -0.13 13.92 86.02
C TYR A 106 -0.05 15.16 85.14
N ARG A 107 -1.19 15.75 84.75
CA ARG A 107 -1.24 16.98 83.97
C ARG A 107 -0.52 18.12 84.68
N ASN A 108 -0.82 18.31 85.96
CA ASN A 108 -0.21 19.37 86.77
C ASN A 108 1.27 19.10 87.06
N LYS A 109 1.65 17.84 87.31
CA LYS A 109 3.02 17.44 87.65
C LYS A 109 3.96 17.43 86.45
N LEU A 110 3.48 16.97 85.30
CA LEU A 110 4.30 16.69 84.10
C LEU A 110 4.12 17.71 82.99
N ALA A 111 3.30 18.75 83.20
CA ALA A 111 3.01 19.79 82.21
C ALA A 111 2.52 19.20 80.86
N ILE A 112 1.54 18.30 80.92
CA ILE A 112 0.97 17.66 79.73
C ILE A 112 -0.13 18.53 79.15
N ASP A 113 0.09 19.08 77.96
CA ASP A 113 -0.89 19.88 77.22
C ASP A 113 -1.91 19.02 76.46
N GLU A 114 -2.62 18.14 77.18
CA GLU A 114 -3.67 17.30 76.60
C GLU A 114 -5.00 17.50 77.33
N SER A 115 -6.10 17.46 76.59
CA SER A 115 -7.45 17.77 77.08
C SER A 115 -8.18 16.53 77.60
N SER A 116 -7.84 15.36 77.05
CA SER A 116 -8.45 14.08 77.38
C SER A 116 -7.72 13.37 78.52
N TYR A 117 -8.43 13.04 79.60
CA TYR A 117 -7.87 12.29 80.72
C TYR A 117 -7.34 10.90 80.30
N VAL A 118 -7.95 10.29 79.28
CA VAL A 118 -7.52 9.00 78.73
C VAL A 118 -6.17 9.13 78.04
N GLU A 119 -5.99 10.18 77.24
CA GLU A 119 -4.73 10.42 76.52
C GLU A 119 -3.61 10.85 77.44
N ILE A 120 -3.91 11.65 78.48
CA ILE A 120 -2.93 12.01 79.51
C ILE A 120 -2.40 10.74 80.18
N ASN A 121 -3.30 9.87 80.66
CA ASN A 121 -2.92 8.61 81.30
C ASN A 121 -2.18 7.67 80.35
N ALA A 122 -2.60 7.59 79.09
CA ALA A 122 -1.92 6.78 78.07
C ALA A 122 -0.49 7.27 77.82
N ARG A 123 -0.27 8.58 77.65
CA ARG A 123 1.07 9.14 77.46
C ARG A 123 1.99 8.89 78.65
N VAL A 124 1.46 8.97 79.87
CA VAL A 124 2.23 8.66 81.08
C VAL A 124 2.56 7.18 81.16
N LYS A 125 1.63 6.31 80.74
CA LYS A 125 1.87 4.86 80.64
C LYS A 125 2.96 4.55 79.61
N ASP A 126 2.89 5.13 78.41
CA ASP A 126 3.91 4.96 77.37
C ASP A 126 5.29 5.43 77.89
N ALA A 127 5.35 6.60 78.52
CA ALA A 127 6.57 7.10 79.15
C ALA A 127 7.08 6.16 80.26
N THR A 128 6.18 5.57 81.04
CA THR A 128 6.52 4.59 82.09
C THR A 128 7.10 3.31 81.50
N GLU A 129 6.56 2.83 80.37
CA GLU A 129 7.08 1.64 79.67
C GLU A 129 8.51 1.88 79.13
N ILE A 130 8.80 3.09 78.66
CA ILE A 130 10.14 3.47 78.15
C ILE A 130 11.14 3.64 79.29
N LEU A 131 10.74 4.30 80.37
CA LEU A 131 11.61 4.58 81.52
C LEU A 131 11.77 3.38 82.47
N GLY A 132 10.84 2.42 82.43
CA GLY A 132 10.76 1.30 83.37
C GLY A 132 10.21 1.68 84.75
N HIS A 133 9.86 2.96 84.96
CA HIS A 133 9.24 3.49 86.17
C HIS A 133 8.38 4.72 85.86
N PRO A 134 7.43 5.11 86.74
CA PRO A 134 6.65 6.32 86.54
C PRO A 134 7.55 7.57 86.49
N PRO A 135 7.28 8.54 85.60
CA PRO A 135 8.09 9.74 85.46
C PRO A 135 8.03 10.61 86.72
N VAL A 136 9.19 11.04 87.20
CA VAL A 136 9.30 11.82 88.44
C VAL A 136 9.05 13.31 88.18
N ASN A 137 9.41 13.80 87.00
CA ASN A 137 9.25 15.21 86.61
C ASN A 137 8.97 15.37 85.10
N ALA A 138 8.55 16.58 84.71
CA ALA A 138 8.25 16.91 83.32
C ALA A 138 9.44 16.71 82.37
N ALA A 139 10.66 17.04 82.80
CA ALA A 139 11.85 16.92 81.96
C ALA A 139 12.16 15.46 81.58
N GLU A 140 11.99 14.54 82.52
CA GLU A 140 12.16 13.11 82.33
C GLU A 140 11.07 12.54 81.39
N PHE A 141 9.82 12.93 81.60
CA PHE A 141 8.71 12.59 80.72
C PHE A 141 8.95 13.05 79.27
N HIS A 142 9.36 14.32 79.07
CA HIS A 142 9.64 14.85 77.73
C HIS A 142 10.88 14.22 77.08
N ARG A 143 11.90 13.83 77.85
CA ARG A 143 13.06 13.07 77.32
C ARG A 143 12.66 11.69 76.83
N ALA A 144 11.80 10.98 77.56
CA ALA A 144 11.29 9.68 77.13
C ALA A 144 10.51 9.80 75.82
N LYS A 145 9.64 10.81 75.72
CA LYS A 145 8.90 11.15 74.50
C LYS A 145 9.84 11.45 73.32
N GLU A 146 10.86 12.29 73.54
CA GLU A 146 11.84 12.65 72.51
C GLU A 146 12.64 11.43 72.01
N THR A 147 13.02 10.52 72.91
CA THR A 147 13.75 9.30 72.57
C THR A 147 12.94 8.42 71.61
N VAL A 148 11.63 8.27 71.85
CA VAL A 148 10.73 7.52 70.95
C VAL A 148 10.61 8.20 69.59
N LEU A 149 10.43 9.51 69.57
CA LEU A 149 10.33 10.25 68.32
C LEU A 149 11.60 10.10 67.47
N GLN A 150 12.77 10.23 68.09
CA GLN A 150 14.05 10.04 67.41
C GLN A 150 14.22 8.62 66.87
N SER A 151 13.84 7.60 67.64
CA SER A 151 13.89 6.20 67.19
C SER A 151 12.97 5.94 65.99
N THR A 152 11.76 6.50 66.02
CA THR A 152 10.78 6.39 64.94
C THR A 152 11.29 7.09 63.68
N ILE A 153 11.81 8.31 63.80
CA ILE A 153 12.40 9.07 62.68
C ILE A 153 13.58 8.30 62.07
N ALA A 154 14.46 7.72 62.89
CA ALA A 154 15.58 6.94 62.40
C ALA A 154 15.14 5.68 61.63
N SER A 155 14.11 4.98 62.12
CA SER A 155 13.53 3.81 61.45
C SER A 155 12.93 4.16 60.09
N ILE A 156 12.08 5.20 60.04
CA ILE A 156 11.43 5.66 58.79
C ILE A 156 12.48 6.10 57.77
N THR A 157 13.50 6.82 58.23
CA THR A 157 14.58 7.31 57.36
C THR A 157 15.37 6.15 56.76
N LYS A 158 15.68 5.12 57.55
CA LYS A 158 16.38 3.92 57.08
C LYS A 158 15.56 3.14 56.05
N GLU A 159 14.25 2.98 56.30
CA GLU A 159 13.34 2.30 55.37
C GLU A 159 13.20 3.07 54.05
N SER A 160 13.02 4.40 54.12
CA SER A 160 12.93 5.27 52.95
C SER A 160 14.19 5.17 52.09
N LYS A 161 15.38 5.20 52.70
CA LYS A 161 16.65 5.05 51.98
C LYS A 161 16.74 3.70 51.25
N ALA A 162 16.39 2.61 51.92
CA ALA A 162 16.40 1.27 51.30
C ALA A 162 15.46 1.18 50.09
N ARG A 163 14.27 1.80 50.16
CA ARG A 163 13.33 1.87 49.04
C ARG A 163 13.85 2.69 47.86
N VAL A 164 14.53 3.82 48.13
CA VAL A 164 15.15 4.63 47.09
C VAL A 164 16.24 3.86 46.37
N ASP A 165 17.08 3.14 47.11
CA ASP A 165 18.17 2.34 46.54
C ASP A 165 17.63 1.21 45.64
N ASP A 166 16.58 0.47 46.07
CA ASP A 166 15.90 -0.55 45.25
C ASP A 166 15.27 0.03 43.97
N LEU A 167 14.59 1.18 44.07
CA LEU A 167 14.02 1.85 42.89
C LEU A 167 15.10 2.32 41.91
N GLN A 168 16.24 2.80 42.40
CA GLN A 168 17.36 3.20 41.56
C GLN A 168 18.00 1.99 40.85
N GLU A 169 18.10 0.84 41.52
CA GLU A 169 18.60 -0.40 40.92
C GLU A 169 17.68 -0.89 39.81
N ARG A 170 16.36 -0.98 40.07
CA ARG A 170 15.37 -1.33 39.05
C ARG A 170 15.39 -0.40 37.85
N ASN A 171 15.55 0.90 38.07
CA ASN A 171 15.64 1.88 36.98
C ASN A 171 16.90 1.66 36.12
N LYS A 172 18.05 1.34 36.73
CA LYS A 172 19.26 0.99 35.99
C LYS A 172 19.06 -0.26 35.13
N ASP A 173 18.38 -1.28 35.64
CA ASP A 173 18.11 -2.50 34.88
C ASP A 173 17.13 -2.26 33.73
N LEU A 174 16.06 -1.49 33.94
CA LEU A 174 15.15 -1.08 32.87
C LEU A 174 15.88 -0.27 31.78
N ILE A 175 16.80 0.61 32.14
CA ILE A 175 17.61 1.36 31.16
C ILE A 175 18.51 0.41 30.35
N ARG A 176 19.10 -0.62 30.98
CA ARG A 176 19.91 -1.63 30.28
C ARG A 176 19.06 -2.45 29.31
N GLU A 177 17.89 -2.90 29.75
CA GLU A 177 16.94 -3.65 28.93
C GLU A 177 16.49 -2.83 27.72
N LEU A 178 16.06 -1.58 27.94
CA LEU A 178 15.64 -0.67 26.87
C LEU A 178 16.75 -0.39 25.85
N ASN A 179 18.00 -0.27 26.31
CA ASN A 179 19.15 -0.12 25.40
C ASN A 179 19.41 -1.40 24.59
N SER A 180 19.23 -2.59 25.20
CA SER A 180 19.38 -3.86 24.50
C SER A 180 18.30 -4.06 23.43
N GLU A 181 17.03 -3.73 23.72
CA GLU A 181 15.95 -3.80 22.74
C GLU A 181 16.17 -2.83 21.58
N ARG A 182 16.64 -1.61 21.86
CA ARG A 182 16.98 -0.63 20.81
C ARG A 182 18.07 -1.16 19.86
N ALA A 183 19.06 -1.88 20.39
CA ALA A 183 20.11 -2.49 19.56
C ALA A 183 19.51 -3.58 18.63
N VAL A 184 18.68 -4.47 19.18
CA VAL A 184 18.00 -5.53 18.40
C VAL A 184 17.11 -4.94 17.31
N VAL A 185 16.34 -3.90 17.61
CA VAL A 185 15.51 -3.21 16.61
C VAL A 185 16.37 -2.55 15.53
N GLY A 186 17.53 -1.99 15.91
CA GLY A 186 18.50 -1.44 14.96
C GLY A 186 19.03 -2.50 13.99
N GLU A 187 19.41 -3.67 14.49
CA GLU A 187 19.87 -4.81 13.68
C GLU A 187 18.78 -5.33 12.75
N MET A 188 17.54 -5.48 13.24
CA MET A 188 16.41 -5.90 12.40
C MET A 188 16.12 -4.92 11.26
N ARG A 189 16.19 -3.60 11.52
CA ARG A 189 16.02 -2.59 10.46
C ARG A 189 17.13 -2.66 9.41
N ALA A 190 18.38 -2.89 9.83
CA ALA A 190 19.48 -3.07 8.91
C ALA A 190 19.29 -4.33 8.03
N ALA A 191 18.92 -5.46 8.64
CA ALA A 191 18.63 -6.71 7.93
C ALA A 191 17.43 -6.58 6.97
N GLN A 192 16.38 -5.84 7.36
CA GLN A 192 15.25 -5.58 6.49
C GLN A 192 15.64 -4.73 5.28
N LYS A 193 16.50 -3.72 5.48
CA LYS A 193 17.00 -2.89 4.39
C LYS A 193 17.82 -3.70 3.39
N THR A 194 18.74 -4.55 3.87
CA THR A 194 19.53 -5.43 2.99
C THR A 194 18.64 -6.42 2.24
N ALA A 195 17.63 -7.02 2.91
CA ALA A 195 16.69 -7.92 2.25
C ALA A 195 15.84 -7.23 1.17
N MET A 196 15.44 -5.96 1.38
CA MET A 196 14.75 -5.17 0.35
C MET A 196 15.66 -4.87 -0.84
N GLU A 197 16.92 -4.49 -0.59
CA GLU A 197 17.90 -4.23 -1.65
C GLU A 197 18.21 -5.50 -2.46
N GLU A 198 18.39 -6.64 -1.80
CA GLU A 198 18.54 -7.96 -2.44
C GLU A 198 17.31 -8.34 -3.27
N SER A 199 16.11 -8.17 -2.72
CA SER A 199 14.85 -8.42 -3.46
C SER A 199 14.72 -7.54 -4.69
N ALA A 200 15.01 -6.24 -4.57
CA ALA A 200 14.97 -5.31 -5.69
C ALA A 200 15.98 -5.69 -6.79
N SER A 201 17.20 -6.06 -6.41
CA SER A 201 18.22 -6.50 -7.36
C SER A 201 17.83 -7.81 -8.07
N ARG A 202 17.25 -8.77 -7.34
CA ARG A 202 16.76 -10.04 -7.91
C ARG A 202 15.60 -9.82 -8.88
N ILE A 203 14.67 -8.92 -8.56
CA ILE A 203 13.58 -8.53 -9.47
C ILE A 203 14.16 -7.92 -10.74
N GLN A 204 15.10 -6.97 -10.63
CA GLN A 204 15.73 -6.37 -11.81
C GLN A 204 16.47 -7.40 -12.67
N GLN A 205 17.16 -8.36 -12.04
CA GLN A 205 17.81 -9.46 -12.75
C GLN A 205 16.77 -10.34 -13.47
N MET A 206 15.71 -10.78 -12.79
CA MET A 206 14.64 -11.57 -13.41
C MET A 206 13.99 -10.85 -14.58
N THR A 207 13.71 -9.55 -14.46
CA THR A 207 13.13 -8.75 -15.55
C THR A 207 14.06 -8.70 -16.76
N ARG A 208 15.37 -8.56 -16.55
CA ARG A 208 16.37 -8.61 -17.64
C ARG A 208 16.41 -9.99 -18.29
N GLU A 209 16.42 -11.06 -17.50
CA GLU A 209 16.42 -12.44 -18.02
C GLU A 209 15.15 -12.76 -18.81
N LEU A 210 13.99 -12.29 -18.36
CA LEU A 210 12.70 -12.41 -19.06
C LEU A 210 12.71 -11.65 -20.39
N ALA A 211 13.18 -10.39 -20.39
CA ALA A 211 13.30 -9.61 -21.62
C ALA A 211 14.22 -10.29 -22.64
N VAL A 212 15.38 -10.79 -22.20
CA VAL A 212 16.31 -11.52 -23.09
C VAL A 212 15.68 -12.80 -23.64
N LYS A 213 14.97 -13.57 -22.82
CA LYS A 213 14.27 -14.79 -23.27
C LYS A 213 13.16 -14.45 -24.26
N GLN A 214 12.37 -13.41 -24.00
CA GLN A 214 11.30 -12.99 -24.89
C GLN A 214 11.84 -12.50 -26.24
N ASP A 215 12.88 -11.67 -26.25
CA ASP A 215 13.58 -11.26 -27.47
C ASP A 215 14.13 -12.46 -28.26
N GLY A 216 14.65 -13.47 -27.55
CA GLY A 216 15.10 -14.74 -28.13
C GLY A 216 13.98 -15.48 -28.84
N TYR A 217 12.84 -15.69 -28.16
CA TYR A 217 11.67 -16.35 -28.74
C TYR A 217 11.09 -15.58 -29.93
N GLU A 218 11.04 -14.24 -29.85
CA GLU A 218 10.56 -13.41 -30.97
C GLU A 218 11.49 -13.49 -32.19
N ARG A 219 12.81 -13.52 -31.99
CA ARG A 219 13.77 -13.72 -33.09
C ARG A 219 13.63 -15.09 -33.71
N GLU A 220 13.60 -16.15 -32.91
CA GLU A 220 13.43 -17.52 -33.43
C GLU A 220 12.12 -17.70 -34.18
N ALA A 221 11.02 -17.11 -33.68
CA ALA A 221 9.73 -17.14 -34.37
C ALA A 221 9.77 -16.38 -35.70
N LYS A 222 10.35 -15.18 -35.73
CA LYS A 222 10.52 -14.40 -36.96
C LYS A 222 11.37 -15.15 -37.98
N GLU A 223 12.46 -15.76 -37.55
CA GLU A 223 13.37 -16.52 -38.42
C GLU A 223 12.70 -17.79 -38.99
N LYS A 224 11.93 -18.51 -38.19
CA LYS A 224 11.14 -19.66 -38.69
C LYS A 224 10.11 -19.22 -39.73
N ILE A 225 9.40 -18.11 -39.48
CA ILE A 225 8.39 -17.59 -40.41
C ILE A 225 9.06 -17.15 -41.73
N THR A 226 10.18 -16.42 -41.67
CA THR A 226 10.87 -15.98 -42.91
C THR A 226 11.40 -17.16 -43.71
N VAL A 227 11.93 -18.20 -43.06
CA VAL A 227 12.37 -19.43 -43.74
C VAL A 227 11.21 -20.19 -44.37
N GLU A 228 10.09 -20.35 -43.67
CA GLU A 228 8.89 -21.01 -44.20
C GLU A 228 8.29 -20.24 -45.38
N VAL A 229 8.21 -18.90 -45.30
CA VAL A 229 7.73 -18.04 -46.39
C VAL A 229 8.64 -18.15 -47.62
N ALA A 230 9.95 -18.01 -47.45
CA ALA A 230 10.90 -18.14 -48.56
C ALA A 230 10.84 -19.53 -49.22
N ARG A 231 10.63 -20.58 -48.42
CA ARG A 231 10.46 -21.95 -48.92
C ARG A 231 9.16 -22.11 -49.70
N ALA A 232 8.06 -21.55 -49.21
CA ALA A 232 6.77 -21.58 -49.88
C ALA A 232 6.81 -20.80 -51.20
N GLU A 233 7.40 -19.60 -51.21
CA GLU A 233 7.59 -18.78 -52.41
C GLU A 233 8.47 -19.47 -53.45
N ALA A 234 9.60 -20.08 -53.05
CA ALA A 234 10.47 -20.82 -53.96
C ALA A 234 9.73 -22.02 -54.60
N SER A 235 8.98 -22.78 -53.80
CA SER A 235 8.15 -23.90 -54.30
C SER A 235 7.07 -23.41 -55.26
N PHE A 236 6.40 -22.29 -54.96
CA PHE A 236 5.37 -21.72 -55.83
C PHE A 236 5.96 -21.24 -57.16
N ASN A 237 7.06 -20.48 -57.11
CA ASN A 237 7.74 -19.97 -58.31
C ASN A 237 8.25 -21.11 -59.19
N GLN A 238 8.75 -22.21 -58.60
CA GLN A 238 9.16 -23.39 -59.36
C GLN A 238 7.98 -24.05 -60.08
N LYS A 239 6.82 -24.20 -59.41
CA LYS A 239 5.61 -24.74 -60.04
C LYS A 239 5.08 -23.83 -61.14
N LEU A 240 5.11 -22.52 -60.93
CA LEU A 240 4.69 -21.53 -61.93
C LEU A 240 5.59 -21.57 -63.18
N ALA A 241 6.91 -21.59 -62.99
CA ALA A 241 7.87 -21.68 -64.10
C ALA A 241 7.71 -22.99 -64.89
N ALA A 242 7.50 -24.12 -64.20
CA ALA A 242 7.23 -25.40 -64.85
C ALA A 242 5.93 -25.36 -65.67
N ALA A 243 4.85 -24.79 -65.13
CA ALA A 243 3.58 -24.66 -65.85
C ALA A 243 3.69 -23.73 -67.07
N GLN A 244 4.43 -22.62 -66.96
CA GLN A 244 4.68 -21.71 -68.07
C GLN A 244 5.51 -22.37 -69.18
N ALA A 245 6.54 -23.14 -68.82
CA ALA A 245 7.37 -23.86 -69.78
C ALA A 245 6.56 -24.95 -70.51
N ASP A 246 5.71 -25.69 -69.79
CA ASP A 246 4.85 -26.72 -70.38
C ASP A 246 3.81 -26.10 -71.33
N MET A 247 3.19 -24.98 -70.93
CA MET A 247 2.24 -24.25 -71.79
C MET A 247 2.92 -23.66 -73.03
N ALA A 248 4.12 -23.08 -72.90
CA ALA A 248 4.88 -22.59 -74.05
C ALA A 248 5.25 -23.71 -75.02
N SER A 249 5.63 -24.88 -74.52
CA SER A 249 5.90 -26.06 -75.34
C SER A 249 4.65 -26.53 -76.10
N GLN A 250 3.50 -26.58 -75.43
CA GLN A 250 2.24 -26.97 -76.06
C GLN A 250 1.80 -25.97 -77.14
N ILE A 251 1.96 -24.67 -76.90
CA ILE A 251 1.67 -23.63 -77.90
C ILE A 251 2.61 -23.75 -79.11
N LEU A 252 3.91 -23.96 -78.90
CA LEU A 252 4.86 -24.15 -79.99
C LEU A 252 4.56 -25.39 -80.82
N SER A 253 4.19 -26.50 -80.18
CA SER A 253 3.76 -27.73 -80.86
C SER A 253 2.50 -27.47 -81.71
N ALA A 254 1.50 -26.82 -81.14
CA ALA A 254 0.25 -26.49 -81.84
C ALA A 254 0.48 -25.51 -83.01
N GLN A 255 1.39 -24.53 -82.86
CA GLN A 255 1.76 -23.62 -83.93
C GLN A 255 2.52 -24.33 -85.06
N ALA A 256 3.39 -25.28 -84.73
CA ALA A 256 4.11 -26.08 -85.73
C ALA A 256 3.15 -26.95 -86.53
N GLU A 257 2.24 -27.67 -85.86
CA GLU A 257 1.20 -28.49 -86.51
C GLU A 257 0.27 -27.64 -87.39
N ARG A 258 -0.12 -26.46 -86.91
CA ARG A 258 -0.92 -25.52 -87.70
C ARG A 258 -0.18 -25.04 -88.95
N LYS A 259 1.09 -24.67 -88.82
CA LYS A 259 1.89 -24.21 -89.96
C LYS A 259 2.08 -25.32 -90.99
N GLU A 260 2.34 -26.55 -90.54
CA GLU A 260 2.44 -27.72 -91.43
C GLU A 260 1.13 -27.97 -92.19
N ALA A 261 -0.03 -27.80 -91.52
CA ALA A 261 -1.34 -27.91 -92.16
C ALA A 261 -1.62 -26.74 -93.14
N GLU A 262 -1.21 -25.52 -92.82
CA GLU A 262 -1.33 -24.34 -93.69
C GLU A 262 -0.43 -24.47 -94.94
N ASP A 263 0.82 -24.91 -94.77
CA ASP A 263 1.75 -25.13 -95.87
C ASP A 263 1.23 -26.24 -96.81
N ALA A 264 0.67 -27.31 -96.26
CA ALA A 264 0.01 -28.37 -97.03
C ALA A 264 -1.25 -27.87 -97.78
N LEU A 265 -2.03 -26.95 -97.17
CA LEU A 265 -3.18 -26.32 -97.82
C LEU A 265 -2.74 -25.49 -99.02
N VAL A 266 -1.71 -24.65 -98.85
CA VAL A 266 -1.17 -23.80 -99.90
C VAL A 266 -0.62 -24.64 -101.06
N GLU A 267 0.08 -25.74 -100.78
CA GLU A 267 0.56 -26.65 -101.81
C GLU A 267 -0.60 -27.26 -102.61
N VAL A 268 -1.66 -27.71 -101.92
CA VAL A 268 -2.84 -28.31 -102.55
C VAL A 268 -3.62 -27.28 -103.39
N THR A 269 -3.85 -26.06 -102.91
CA THR A 269 -4.49 -25.01 -103.72
C THR A 269 -3.67 -24.65 -104.94
N ALA A 270 -2.35 -24.52 -104.80
CA ALA A 270 -1.46 -24.23 -105.94
C ALA A 270 -1.53 -25.34 -107.02
N ARG A 271 -1.65 -26.60 -106.62
CA ARG A 271 -1.81 -27.74 -107.55
C ARG A 271 -3.18 -27.79 -108.21
N ILE A 272 -4.25 -27.42 -107.49
CA ILE A 272 -5.60 -27.28 -108.07
C ILE A 272 -5.63 -26.13 -109.09
N GLU A 273 -5.04 -24.98 -108.76
CA GLU A 273 -4.95 -23.81 -109.66
C GLU A 273 -4.11 -24.11 -110.91
N ALA A 274 -3.13 -25.01 -110.81
CA ALA A 274 -2.37 -25.54 -111.94
C ALA A 274 -3.12 -26.57 -112.80
N GLY A 275 -4.34 -26.97 -112.42
CA GLY A 275 -5.20 -27.88 -113.18
C GLY A 275 -4.95 -29.37 -112.96
N GLU A 276 -4.21 -29.77 -111.91
CA GLU A 276 -3.99 -31.18 -111.56
C GLU A 276 -5.23 -31.78 -110.87
N LEU A 277 -5.65 -32.98 -111.29
CA LEU A 277 -6.70 -33.74 -110.61
C LEU A 277 -6.14 -34.34 -109.33
N ILE A 278 -6.55 -33.78 -108.18
CA ILE A 278 -6.15 -34.27 -106.85
C ILE A 278 -7.17 -35.30 -106.37
N GLU A 279 -6.68 -36.44 -105.88
CA GLU A 279 -7.52 -37.50 -105.32
C GLU A 279 -8.32 -36.98 -104.11
N ALA A 280 -9.63 -37.24 -104.11
CA ALA A 280 -10.53 -36.83 -103.03
C ALA A 280 -10.11 -37.39 -101.65
N SER A 281 -9.39 -38.51 -101.62
CA SER A 281 -8.79 -39.11 -100.41
C SER A 281 -7.85 -38.15 -99.69
N ARG A 282 -7.03 -37.37 -100.42
CA ARG A 282 -6.08 -36.41 -99.84
C ARG A 282 -6.75 -35.18 -99.26
N LEU A 283 -7.82 -34.69 -99.90
CA LEU A 283 -8.65 -33.60 -99.37
C LEU A 283 -9.41 -34.04 -98.10
N VAL A 284 -9.89 -35.28 -98.07
CA VAL A 284 -10.51 -35.86 -96.87
C VAL A 284 -9.48 -36.00 -95.75
N GLU A 285 -8.27 -36.46 -96.03
CA GLU A 285 -7.20 -36.59 -95.03
C GLU A 285 -6.79 -35.23 -94.42
N MET A 286 -6.73 -34.18 -95.25
CA MET A 286 -6.49 -32.82 -94.77
C MET A 286 -7.64 -32.25 -93.94
N ASN A 287 -8.89 -32.49 -94.34
CA ASN A 287 -10.04 -32.08 -93.53
C ASN A 287 -10.05 -32.82 -92.18
N VAL A 288 -9.68 -34.11 -92.14
CA VAL A 288 -9.53 -34.87 -90.89
C VAL A 288 -8.44 -34.25 -90.00
N ARG A 289 -7.30 -33.84 -90.55
CA ARG A 289 -6.25 -33.14 -89.77
C ARG A 289 -6.70 -31.77 -89.28
N LEU A 290 -7.44 -31.03 -90.10
CA LEU A 290 -8.00 -29.73 -89.72
C LEU A 290 -9.04 -29.88 -88.59
N ASP A 291 -9.89 -30.91 -88.67
CA ASP A 291 -10.87 -31.19 -87.61
C ASP A 291 -10.18 -31.67 -86.32
N GLN A 292 -9.11 -32.46 -86.42
CA GLN A 292 -8.27 -32.80 -85.26
C GLN A 292 -7.62 -31.56 -84.64
N ALA A 293 -7.13 -30.61 -85.43
CA ALA A 293 -6.57 -29.35 -84.93
C ALA A 293 -7.63 -28.45 -84.27
N LYS A 294 -8.87 -28.46 -84.76
CA LYS A 294 -9.99 -27.77 -84.10
C LYS A 294 -10.37 -28.43 -82.77
N ASP A 295 -10.33 -29.76 -82.71
CA ASP A 295 -10.59 -30.51 -81.48
C ASP A 295 -9.51 -30.27 -80.42
N THR A 296 -8.23 -30.17 -80.81
CA THR A 296 -7.14 -29.79 -79.88
C THR A 296 -7.25 -28.34 -79.44
N GLU A 297 -7.63 -27.40 -80.31
CA GLU A 297 -7.91 -26.01 -79.92
C GLU A 297 -9.09 -25.93 -78.92
N ALA A 298 -10.16 -26.70 -79.17
CA ALA A 298 -11.29 -26.79 -78.25
C ALA A 298 -10.88 -27.39 -76.89
N ALA A 299 -9.99 -28.38 -76.88
CA ALA A 299 -9.43 -28.96 -75.65
C ALA A 299 -8.57 -27.94 -74.87
N LEU A 300 -7.71 -27.17 -75.55
CA LEU A 300 -6.92 -26.09 -74.95
C LEU A 300 -7.81 -24.98 -74.38
N ARG A 301 -8.88 -24.59 -75.08
CA ARG A 301 -9.87 -23.63 -74.55
C ARG A 301 -10.57 -24.15 -73.29
N ARG A 302 -10.88 -25.45 -73.22
CA ARG A 302 -11.42 -26.07 -71.98
C ARG A 302 -10.41 -26.04 -70.85
N GLN A 303 -9.13 -26.35 -71.10
CA GLN A 303 -8.09 -26.24 -70.07
C GLN A 303 -7.89 -24.81 -69.57
N MET A 304 -7.96 -23.81 -70.47
CA MET A 304 -7.93 -22.38 -70.09
C MET A 304 -9.11 -22.00 -69.20
N LEU A 305 -10.33 -22.48 -69.52
CA LEU A 305 -11.50 -22.31 -68.66
C LEU A 305 -11.30 -22.98 -67.30
N GLU A 306 -10.75 -24.20 -67.27
CA GLU A 306 -10.51 -24.93 -66.02
C GLU A 306 -9.44 -24.27 -65.14
N ILE A 307 -8.39 -23.69 -65.73
CA ILE A 307 -7.39 -22.88 -65.02
C ILE A 307 -8.02 -21.59 -64.49
N ASN A 308 -8.88 -20.93 -65.27
CA ASN A 308 -9.59 -19.73 -64.85
C ASN A 308 -10.55 -20.03 -63.68
N ASP A 309 -11.25 -21.18 -63.71
CA ASP A 309 -12.08 -21.63 -62.59
C ASP A 309 -11.24 -21.91 -61.33
N LYS A 310 -10.04 -22.52 -61.48
CA LYS A 310 -9.10 -22.71 -60.36
C LYS A 310 -8.59 -21.38 -59.80
N LEU A 311 -8.35 -20.38 -60.67
CA LEU A 311 -7.97 -19.03 -60.25
C LEU A 311 -9.09 -18.36 -59.45
N ILE A 312 -10.33 -18.40 -59.93
CA ILE A 312 -11.51 -17.86 -59.23
C ILE A 312 -11.71 -18.55 -57.88
N GLN A 313 -11.50 -19.87 -57.80
CA GLN A 313 -11.56 -20.60 -56.52
C GLN A 313 -10.43 -20.18 -55.56
N SER A 314 -9.23 -19.93 -56.08
CA SER A 314 -8.11 -19.42 -55.29
C SER A 314 -8.39 -18.02 -54.75
N ASP A 315 -8.93 -17.12 -55.57
CA ASP A 315 -9.31 -15.76 -55.15
C ASP A 315 -10.39 -15.79 -54.07
N LYS A 316 -11.43 -16.61 -54.24
CA LYS A 316 -12.45 -16.84 -53.21
C LYS A 316 -11.85 -17.36 -51.90
N ARG A 317 -10.84 -18.23 -51.98
CA ARG A 317 -10.15 -18.76 -50.79
C ARG A 317 -9.29 -17.70 -50.12
N ALA A 318 -8.65 -16.82 -50.89
CA ALA A 318 -7.92 -15.68 -50.36
C ALA A 318 -8.86 -14.71 -49.62
N ASP A 319 -10.03 -14.40 -50.18
CA ASP A 319 -11.04 -13.55 -49.54
C ASP A 319 -11.52 -14.13 -48.20
N LEU A 320 -11.75 -15.45 -48.14
CA LEU A 320 -12.11 -16.14 -46.90
C LEU A 320 -11.00 -16.03 -45.83
N LEU A 321 -9.73 -16.18 -46.22
CA LEU A 321 -8.61 -16.03 -45.30
C LEU A 321 -8.45 -14.59 -44.79
N VAL A 322 -8.78 -13.59 -45.61
CA VAL A 322 -8.82 -12.18 -45.19
C VAL A 322 -9.93 -11.98 -44.15
N ALA A 323 -11.12 -12.52 -44.37
CA ALA A 323 -12.23 -12.45 -43.41
C ALA A 323 -11.89 -13.16 -42.07
N ASP A 324 -11.27 -14.34 -42.11
CA ASP A 324 -10.81 -15.04 -40.91
C ASP A 324 -9.76 -14.23 -40.14
N LYS A 325 -8.83 -13.57 -40.85
CA LYS A 325 -7.84 -12.67 -40.24
C LYS A 325 -8.51 -11.50 -39.53
N GLU A 326 -9.50 -10.86 -40.15
CA GLU A 326 -10.25 -9.76 -39.54
C GLU A 326 -11.01 -10.22 -38.28
N SER A 327 -11.61 -11.41 -38.31
CA SER A 327 -12.26 -12.02 -37.14
C SER A 327 -11.29 -12.30 -36.00
N LEU A 328 -10.10 -12.84 -36.31
CA LEU A 328 -9.05 -13.08 -35.33
C LEU A 328 -8.53 -11.78 -34.71
N MET A 329 -8.35 -10.73 -35.52
CA MET A 329 -7.97 -9.40 -35.01
C MET A 329 -9.03 -8.85 -34.04
N ALA A 330 -10.31 -8.94 -34.37
CA ALA A 330 -11.39 -8.52 -33.47
C ALA A 330 -11.38 -9.32 -32.15
N THR A 331 -11.03 -10.60 -32.20
CA THR A 331 -10.89 -11.45 -30.99
C THR A 331 -9.70 -11.02 -30.13
N ILE A 332 -8.55 -10.69 -30.74
CA ILE A 332 -7.37 -10.16 -30.05
C ILE A 332 -7.69 -8.83 -29.36
N ASP A 333 -8.41 -7.93 -30.05
CA ASP A 333 -8.83 -6.65 -29.46
C ASP A 333 -9.76 -6.88 -28.26
N SER A 334 -10.69 -7.83 -28.37
CA SER A 334 -11.56 -8.22 -27.25
C SER A 334 -10.77 -8.79 -26.06
N MET A 335 -9.82 -9.69 -26.30
CA MET A 335 -8.94 -10.23 -25.25
C MET A 335 -8.08 -9.15 -24.60
N SER A 336 -7.61 -8.18 -25.37
CA SER A 336 -6.83 -7.04 -24.85
C SER A 336 -7.66 -6.18 -23.89
N VAL A 337 -8.93 -5.95 -24.22
CA VAL A 337 -9.89 -5.26 -23.32
C VAL A 337 -10.13 -6.08 -22.05
N GLN A 338 -10.30 -7.40 -22.16
CA GLN A 338 -10.47 -8.27 -20.98
C GLN A 338 -9.23 -8.25 -20.07
N MET A 339 -8.02 -8.28 -20.65
CA MET A 339 -6.77 -8.15 -19.90
C MET A 339 -6.70 -6.81 -19.16
N ALA A 340 -7.03 -5.70 -19.82
CA ALA A 340 -7.05 -4.39 -19.18
C ALA A 340 -8.05 -4.33 -18.01
N MET A 341 -9.24 -4.93 -18.14
CA MET A 341 -10.21 -5.02 -17.05
C MET A 341 -9.69 -5.87 -15.88
N LEU A 342 -8.97 -6.95 -16.17
CA LEU A 342 -8.41 -7.85 -15.15
C LEU A 342 -7.26 -7.16 -14.39
N GLU A 343 -6.41 -6.43 -15.11
CA GLU A 343 -5.39 -5.55 -14.51
C GLU A 343 -6.02 -4.49 -13.61
N GLN A 344 -7.12 -3.87 -14.04
CA GLN A 344 -7.84 -2.89 -13.24
C GLN A 344 -8.38 -3.52 -11.94
N ARG A 345 -9.01 -4.69 -12.00
CA ARG A 345 -9.48 -5.40 -10.78
C ARG A 345 -8.34 -5.78 -9.85
N MET A 346 -7.19 -6.18 -10.40
CA MET A 346 -6.01 -6.48 -9.59
C MET A 346 -5.48 -5.23 -8.90
N ARG A 347 -5.52 -4.06 -9.55
CA ARG A 347 -5.21 -2.77 -8.92
C ARG A 347 -6.17 -2.46 -7.79
N GLU A 348 -7.48 -2.52 -8.03
CA GLU A 348 -8.51 -2.27 -7.01
C GLU A 348 -8.33 -3.19 -5.78
N GLN A 349 -7.97 -4.47 -5.97
CA GLN A 349 -7.67 -5.38 -4.86
C GLN A 349 -6.38 -5.05 -4.10
N VAL A 350 -5.37 -4.49 -4.76
CA VAL A 350 -4.13 -4.03 -4.11
C VAL A 350 -4.41 -2.73 -3.34
N GLU A 351 -5.23 -1.85 -3.91
CA GLU A 351 -5.70 -0.61 -3.28
C GLU A 351 -6.49 -0.90 -1.98
N ASP A 352 -7.38 -1.90 -1.99
CA ASP A 352 -8.16 -2.31 -0.81
C ASP A 352 -7.32 -2.96 0.31
N LYS A 353 -6.11 -3.47 0.01
CA LYS A 353 -5.28 -4.24 0.95
C LYS A 353 -4.12 -3.46 1.57
N MET A 354 -3.77 -2.27 1.09
CA MET A 354 -2.64 -1.48 1.61
C MET A 354 -3.11 -0.28 2.44
N SER A 355 -2.57 -0.15 3.66
CA SER A 355 -2.88 0.97 4.56
C SER A 355 -2.44 2.33 3.99
N SER A 356 -3.26 3.35 4.25
CA SER A 356 -3.28 4.75 3.79
C SER A 356 -1.96 5.45 3.39
N SER A 357 -0.81 5.16 3.99
CA SER A 357 0.45 5.86 3.67
C SER A 357 1.17 5.29 2.45
N GLU A 358 1.11 3.98 2.23
CA GLU A 358 1.71 3.35 1.03
C GLU A 358 0.83 3.56 -0.20
N PHE A 359 -0.49 3.60 0.00
CA PHE A 359 -1.46 3.98 -1.03
C PHE A 359 -1.22 5.41 -1.56
N ALA A 360 -0.95 6.39 -0.69
CA ALA A 360 -0.70 7.77 -1.14
C ALA A 360 0.54 7.87 -2.06
N VAL A 361 1.63 7.17 -1.70
CA VAL A 361 2.88 7.16 -2.49
C VAL A 361 2.72 6.37 -3.79
N LEU A 362 1.97 5.27 -3.77
CA LEU A 362 1.67 4.48 -4.98
C LEU A 362 0.69 5.21 -5.90
N HIS A 363 -0.29 5.93 -5.35
CA HIS A 363 -1.23 6.74 -6.11
C HIS A 363 -0.54 7.92 -6.80
N GLU A 364 0.39 8.60 -6.10
CA GLU A 364 1.23 9.64 -6.72
C GLU A 364 2.07 9.07 -7.87
N ARG A 365 2.69 7.89 -7.67
CA ARG A 365 3.45 7.19 -8.73
C ARG A 365 2.58 6.72 -9.90
N LEU A 366 1.39 6.22 -9.63
CA LEU A 366 0.43 5.80 -10.65
C LEU A 366 -0.07 7.00 -11.46
N GLN A 367 -0.27 8.13 -10.81
CA GLN A 367 -0.71 9.37 -11.45
C GLN A 367 0.38 9.94 -12.37
N VAL A 368 1.63 9.98 -11.92
CA VAL A 368 2.77 10.35 -12.78
C VAL A 368 2.90 9.40 -13.97
N ARG A 369 2.79 8.07 -13.76
CA ARG A 369 2.81 7.11 -14.88
C ARG A 369 1.62 7.27 -15.83
N LYS A 370 0.46 7.65 -15.33
CA LYS A 370 -0.72 7.92 -16.15
C LYS A 370 -0.50 9.15 -17.04
N GLU A 371 0.05 10.21 -16.48
CA GLU A 371 0.41 11.43 -17.23
C GLU A 371 1.49 11.14 -18.28
N GLU A 372 2.49 10.31 -17.96
CA GLU A 372 3.50 9.84 -18.92
C GLU A 372 2.89 9.01 -20.05
N PHE A 373 1.95 8.11 -19.73
CA PHE A 373 1.26 7.29 -20.73
C PHE A 373 0.35 8.12 -21.64
N GLU A 374 -0.42 9.07 -21.08
CA GLU A 374 -1.25 9.99 -21.86
C GLU A 374 -0.38 10.86 -22.78
N ALA A 375 0.76 11.36 -22.30
CA ALA A 375 1.72 12.10 -23.12
C ALA A 375 2.29 11.23 -24.26
N GLN A 376 2.65 9.98 -23.98
CA GLN A 376 3.12 9.03 -25.00
C GLN A 376 2.01 8.66 -26.00
N SER A 377 0.76 8.51 -25.57
CA SER A 377 -0.37 8.24 -26.45
C SER A 377 -0.66 9.41 -27.40
N VAL A 378 -0.56 10.65 -26.91
CA VAL A 378 -0.69 11.85 -27.76
C VAL A 378 0.45 11.93 -28.77
N LEU A 379 1.68 11.62 -28.35
CA LEU A 379 2.85 11.57 -29.23
C LEU A 379 2.72 10.47 -30.30
N LEU A 380 2.22 9.28 -29.91
CA LEU A 380 1.99 8.19 -30.84
C LEU A 380 0.94 8.59 -31.89
N ALA A 381 -0.16 9.20 -31.46
CA ALA A 381 -1.22 9.69 -32.34
C ALA A 381 -0.70 10.71 -33.36
N SER A 382 0.16 11.65 -32.94
CA SER A 382 0.77 12.61 -33.86
C SER A 382 1.71 11.93 -34.86
N VAL A 383 2.54 10.98 -34.41
CA VAL A 383 3.45 10.22 -35.29
C VAL A 383 2.68 9.36 -36.29
N THR A 384 1.58 8.71 -35.89
CA THR A 384 0.72 7.98 -36.83
C THR A 384 0.09 8.89 -37.87
N LYS A 385 -0.33 10.10 -37.47
CA LYS A 385 -0.88 11.08 -38.40
C LYS A 385 0.16 11.53 -39.42
N GLU A 386 1.38 11.88 -38.97
CA GLU A 386 2.50 12.23 -39.85
C GLU A 386 2.86 11.08 -40.81
N ARG A 387 2.84 9.83 -40.32
CA ARG A 387 3.05 8.64 -41.14
C ARG A 387 1.97 8.51 -42.22
N ASP A 388 0.71 8.68 -41.86
CA ASP A 388 -0.40 8.52 -42.81
C ASP A 388 -0.40 9.65 -43.86
N GLU A 389 -0.03 10.87 -43.48
CA GLU A 389 0.22 11.98 -44.40
C GLU A 389 1.38 11.67 -45.36
N ALA A 390 2.48 11.09 -44.86
CA ALA A 390 3.62 10.66 -45.69
C ALA A 390 3.23 9.51 -46.65
N VAL A 391 2.43 8.55 -46.20
CA VAL A 391 1.91 7.46 -47.04
C VAL A 391 1.01 8.00 -48.15
N GLN A 392 0.14 8.97 -47.85
CA GLN A 392 -0.66 9.65 -48.87
C GLN A 392 0.22 10.41 -49.88
N ALA A 393 1.25 11.12 -49.42
CA ALA A 393 2.18 11.83 -50.32
C ALA A 393 2.92 10.85 -51.25
N ILE A 394 3.37 9.69 -50.74
CA ILE A 394 4.00 8.63 -51.54
C ILE A 394 3.00 8.04 -52.55
N SER A 395 1.75 7.82 -52.15
CA SER A 395 0.69 7.34 -53.05
C SER A 395 0.46 8.32 -54.21
N GLN A 396 0.38 9.62 -53.93
CA GLN A 396 0.24 10.66 -54.95
C GLN A 396 1.45 10.71 -55.89
N LEU A 397 2.68 10.57 -55.36
CA LEU A 397 3.90 10.50 -56.16
C LEU A 397 3.93 9.27 -57.07
N ARG A 398 3.51 8.10 -56.57
CA ARG A 398 3.36 6.88 -57.38
C ARG A 398 2.34 7.07 -58.50
N GLY A 399 1.20 7.72 -58.21
CA GLY A 399 0.19 8.08 -59.20
C GLY A 399 0.74 9.01 -60.30
N ARG A 400 1.47 10.06 -59.92
CA ARG A 400 2.15 10.97 -60.87
C ARG A 400 3.19 10.24 -61.71
N PHE A 401 3.96 9.33 -61.10
CA PHE A 401 4.95 8.53 -61.82
C PHE A 401 4.32 7.59 -62.85
N ALA A 402 3.19 6.95 -62.51
CA ALA A 402 2.44 6.12 -63.44
C ALA A 402 1.90 6.94 -64.64
N GLN A 403 1.38 8.14 -64.39
CA GLN A 403 0.97 9.06 -65.46
C GLN A 403 2.15 9.47 -66.35
N LEU A 404 3.30 9.79 -65.75
CA LEU A 404 4.49 10.18 -66.51
C LEU A 404 5.01 9.04 -67.39
N LYS A 405 4.95 7.79 -66.90
CA LYS A 405 5.29 6.58 -67.67
C LYS A 405 4.33 6.40 -68.84
N GLN A 406 3.03 6.63 -68.65
CA GLN A 406 2.03 6.56 -69.71
C GLN A 406 2.25 7.63 -70.77
N VAL A 407 2.42 8.90 -70.36
CA VAL A 407 2.71 10.02 -71.28
C VAL A 407 4.02 9.78 -72.03
N GLY A 408 5.06 9.28 -71.36
CA GLY A 408 6.31 8.89 -71.98
C GLY A 408 6.10 7.82 -73.06
N SER A 409 5.36 6.75 -72.75
CA SER A 409 5.02 5.69 -73.71
C SER A 409 4.24 6.23 -74.91
N GLU A 410 3.27 7.12 -74.70
CA GLU A 410 2.51 7.76 -75.78
C GLU A 410 3.41 8.65 -76.65
N HIS A 411 4.37 9.35 -76.05
CA HIS A 411 5.33 10.18 -76.78
C HIS A 411 6.29 9.33 -77.63
N PHE A 412 6.81 8.24 -77.07
CA PHE A 412 7.62 7.27 -77.82
C PHE A 412 6.83 6.63 -78.97
N GLY A 413 5.54 6.30 -78.74
CA GLY A 413 4.66 5.81 -79.79
C GLY A 413 4.45 6.82 -80.93
N LYS A 414 4.22 8.10 -80.60
CA LYS A 414 4.13 9.19 -81.60
C LYS A 414 5.44 9.39 -82.36
N MET A 415 6.57 9.32 -81.68
CA MET A 415 7.90 9.48 -82.28
C MET A 415 8.22 8.31 -83.23
N ALA A 416 7.88 7.09 -82.85
CA ALA A 416 8.00 5.89 -83.69
C ALA A 416 7.11 6.00 -84.95
N ALA A 417 5.87 6.48 -84.81
CA ALA A 417 4.98 6.72 -85.95
C ALA A 417 5.50 7.82 -86.88
N GLN A 418 6.07 8.90 -86.34
CA GLN A 418 6.72 9.95 -87.14
C GLN A 418 7.97 9.43 -87.87
N LEU A 419 8.80 8.62 -87.21
CA LEU A 419 9.95 7.94 -87.82
C LEU A 419 9.52 7.03 -88.96
N GLN A 420 8.45 6.24 -88.76
CA GLN A 420 7.87 5.40 -89.79
C GLN A 420 7.39 6.23 -90.99
N ALA A 421 6.66 7.33 -90.74
CA ALA A 421 6.17 8.22 -91.78
C ALA A 421 7.33 8.89 -92.57
N VAL A 422 8.40 9.30 -91.90
CA VAL A 422 9.61 9.83 -92.56
C VAL A 422 10.29 8.75 -93.38
N ASN A 423 10.36 7.51 -92.87
CA ASN A 423 10.94 6.39 -93.59
C ASN A 423 10.12 6.02 -94.84
N ASP A 424 8.78 6.06 -94.75
CA ASP A 424 7.87 5.84 -95.87
C ASP A 424 7.98 6.97 -96.91
N GLN A 425 8.09 8.23 -96.47
CA GLN A 425 8.37 9.37 -97.35
C GLN A 425 9.74 9.25 -98.03
N TYR A 426 10.75 8.79 -97.30
CA TYR A 426 12.09 8.53 -97.83
C TYR A 426 12.07 7.39 -98.84
N ALA A 427 11.37 6.28 -98.57
CA ALA A 427 11.19 5.18 -99.50
C ALA A 427 10.45 5.63 -100.77
N ALA A 428 9.42 6.47 -100.65
CA ALA A 428 8.71 7.06 -101.77
C ALA A 428 9.59 8.02 -102.59
N LEU A 429 10.41 8.84 -101.94
CA LEU A 429 11.42 9.71 -102.59
C LEU A 429 12.49 8.88 -103.30
N MET A 430 13.02 7.84 -102.66
CA MET A 430 13.99 6.93 -103.27
C MET A 430 13.39 6.18 -104.47
N ALA A 431 12.13 5.76 -104.42
CA ALA A 431 11.42 5.17 -105.57
C ALA A 431 11.22 6.20 -106.71
N LYS A 432 10.97 7.47 -106.36
CA LYS A 432 10.83 8.58 -107.33
C LYS A 432 12.16 9.00 -107.96
N HIS A 433 13.26 8.97 -107.19
CA HIS A 433 14.62 9.23 -107.66
C HIS A 433 15.27 8.03 -108.36
N ALA A 434 14.85 6.79 -108.06
CA ALA A 434 15.22 5.61 -108.85
C ALA A 434 14.62 5.65 -110.28
N LYS A 435 13.49 6.34 -110.46
CA LYS A 435 12.93 6.68 -111.80
C LYS A 435 13.63 7.86 -112.48
N ASN A 436 14.24 8.77 -111.71
CA ASN A 436 14.93 9.96 -112.19
C ASN A 436 16.40 9.92 -111.75
N GLY A 437 17.21 9.09 -112.42
CA GLY A 437 18.57 8.79 -111.99
C GLY A 437 19.45 10.02 -111.70
N SER A 438 19.72 10.28 -110.42
CA SER A 438 21.02 10.71 -109.85
C SER A 438 20.89 11.16 -108.38
N ALA A 439 22.00 10.98 -107.64
CA ALA A 439 22.31 11.45 -106.27
C ALA A 439 21.75 10.63 -105.07
N ILE A 440 22.32 9.43 -104.84
CA ILE A 440 22.02 8.58 -103.66
C ILE A 440 23.00 8.76 -102.47
N THR A 441 24.09 9.51 -102.63
CA THR A 441 25.19 9.50 -101.63
C THR A 441 25.08 10.53 -100.49
N GLN A 442 24.32 11.62 -100.63
CA GLN A 442 24.24 12.66 -99.58
C GLN A 442 23.18 12.40 -98.48
N TYR A 443 22.15 11.58 -98.75
CA TYR A 443 21.09 11.33 -97.75
C TYR A 443 21.43 10.26 -96.71
N ARG A 444 22.41 9.39 -96.96
CA ARG A 444 22.81 8.34 -96.01
C ARG A 444 23.47 8.88 -94.73
N PHE A 445 24.06 10.07 -94.77
CA PHE A 445 24.74 10.66 -93.61
C PHE A 445 23.77 11.29 -92.59
N VAL A 446 22.61 11.80 -93.04
CA VAL A 446 21.62 12.40 -92.13
C VAL A 446 20.90 11.33 -91.30
N LEU A 447 20.63 10.16 -91.90
CA LEU A 447 19.93 9.06 -91.21
C LEU A 447 20.78 8.44 -90.08
N ALA A 448 22.08 8.24 -90.33
CA ALA A 448 23.00 7.71 -89.31
C ALA A 448 23.17 8.67 -88.11
N GLY A 449 23.14 9.99 -88.35
CA GLY A 449 23.19 10.99 -87.28
C GLY A 449 21.93 10.98 -86.39
N VAL A 450 20.74 10.85 -87.00
CA VAL A 450 19.46 10.88 -86.29
C VAL A 450 19.21 9.59 -85.49
N THR A 451 19.58 8.42 -86.02
CA THR A 451 19.47 7.15 -85.27
C THR A 451 20.42 7.09 -84.08
N THR A 452 21.62 7.68 -84.19
CA THR A 452 22.61 7.65 -83.10
C THR A 452 22.20 8.59 -81.94
N ILE A 453 21.58 9.74 -82.25
CA ILE A 453 21.02 10.66 -81.23
C ILE A 453 19.78 10.05 -80.55
N ALA A 454 18.92 9.36 -81.30
CA ALA A 454 17.74 8.68 -80.73
C ALA A 454 18.12 7.52 -79.78
N ILE A 455 19.17 6.75 -80.11
CA ILE A 455 19.66 5.66 -79.27
C ILE A 455 20.33 6.20 -78.00
N MET A 456 21.12 7.29 -78.08
CA MET A 456 21.73 7.91 -76.89
C MET A 456 20.70 8.54 -75.94
N ALA A 457 19.60 9.10 -76.46
CA ALA A 457 18.51 9.61 -75.63
C ALA A 457 17.74 8.49 -74.90
N CYS A 458 17.63 7.30 -75.52
CA CYS A 458 16.99 6.14 -74.91
C CYS A 458 17.86 5.49 -73.81
N SER A 459 19.17 5.43 -73.98
CA SER A 459 20.08 4.87 -72.96
C SER A 459 20.35 5.81 -71.78
N GLY A 460 20.31 7.14 -71.98
CA GLY A 460 20.42 8.11 -70.89
C GLY A 460 19.21 8.12 -69.93
N MET A 461 18.01 7.78 -70.42
CA MET A 461 16.81 7.68 -69.57
C MET A 461 16.69 6.34 -68.83
N PHE A 462 17.31 5.27 -69.34
CA PHE A 462 17.27 3.95 -68.69
C PHE A 462 18.11 3.90 -67.40
N VAL A 463 19.17 4.71 -67.31
CA VAL A 463 20.03 4.83 -66.10
C VAL A 463 19.35 5.60 -64.96
N LEU A 464 18.27 6.33 -65.23
CA LEU A 464 17.44 7.01 -64.21
C LEU A 464 16.22 6.18 -63.77
N MET A 465 16.03 4.97 -64.34
CA MET A 465 14.87 4.09 -64.11
C MET A 465 15.19 2.80 -63.33
N HIS A 466 16.45 2.57 -62.96
CA HIS A 466 16.89 1.60 -61.97
C HIS A 466 17.47 2.34 -60.77
#